data_AF-A0A645BXF7-F1
#
_entry.id   AF-A0A645BXF7-F1
#
_cell.length_a   1.000
_cell.length_b   1.000
_cell.length_c   1.000
_cell.angle_alpha   90.00
_cell.angle_beta   90.00
_cell.angle_gamma   90.00
#
_symmetry.space_group_name_H-M   'P 1'
#
loop_
_entity.id
_entity.type
_entity.pdbx_description
1 polymer ?
#
loop_
_entity_poly.entity_id
_entity_poly.type
_entity_poly.pdbx_seq_one_letter_code
_entity_poly.pdbx_strand_id
1 'polypeptide(L)' 'MYRGEMILKSIHPDADIELVAKNTGFPIRYLNIESTPPPTGEEMIALREIDPHDLRNIEFRSL' A
#
# COMPACT_ATOMS: atom_id res chain seq x y z
N MET A 1 -21.92 7.17 8.93
CA MET A 1 -20.81 6.98 9.89
C MET A 1 -20.44 5.51 9.86
N TYR A 2 -19.30 5.16 9.24
CA TYR A 2 -18.85 3.77 9.11
C TYR A 2 -18.15 3.37 10.41
N ARG A 3 -18.88 2.83 11.38
CA ARG A 3 -18.31 2.49 12.70
C ARG A 3 -17.74 1.08 12.67
N GLY A 4 -16.41 0.97 12.75
CA GLY A 4 -15.70 -0.31 12.85
C GLY A 4 -15.50 -1.05 11.52
N GLU A 5 -15.81 -0.42 10.40
CA GLU A 5 -15.66 -1.01 9.06
C GLU A 5 -14.28 -0.65 8.48
N MET A 6 -13.60 -1.61 7.85
CA MET A 6 -12.38 -1.33 7.10
C MET A 6 -12.73 -0.73 5.73
N ILE A 7 -12.16 0.44 5.43
CA ILE A 7 -12.36 1.15 4.17
C ILE A 7 -11.03 1.12 3.40
N LEU A 8 -11.06 0.58 2.18
CA LEU A 8 -9.91 0.63 1.28
C LEU A 8 -9.73 2.05 0.76
N LYS A 9 -8.59 2.67 1.09
CA LYS A 9 -8.26 4.05 0.71
C LYS A 9 -7.59 4.13 -0.66
N SER A 10 -6.53 3.35 -0.86
CA SER A 10 -5.78 3.30 -2.11
C SER A 10 -5.16 1.93 -2.32
N ILE A 11 -4.75 1.65 -3.56
CA ILE A 11 -4.09 0.42 -3.96
C ILE A 11 -2.76 0.72 -4.63
N HIS A 12 -1.72 -0.08 -4.38
CA HIS A 12 -0.46 0.08 -5.09
C HIS A 12 -0.60 -0.26 -6.59
N PRO A 13 0.18 0.37 -7.49
CA PRO A 13 0.02 0.23 -8.94
C PRO A 13 0.02 -1.21 -9.48
N ASP A 14 0.68 -2.14 -8.79
CA ASP A 14 0.80 -3.56 -9.18
C ASP A 14 -0.12 -4.50 -8.38
N ALA A 15 -0.97 -3.96 -7.51
CA ALA A 15 -1.91 -4.74 -6.71
C ALA A 15 -3.32 -4.71 -7.32
N ASP A 16 -4.06 -5.81 -7.12
CA ASP A 16 -5.45 -6.00 -7.58
C ASP A 16 -6.43 -5.97 -6.40
N ILE A 17 -7.55 -5.29 -6.57
CA ILE A 17 -8.63 -5.18 -5.57
C ILE A 17 -9.19 -6.57 -5.24
N GLU A 18 -9.33 -7.46 -6.23
CA GLU A 18 -9.80 -8.82 -6.00
C GLU A 18 -8.83 -9.60 -5.11
N LEU A 19 -7.52 -9.43 -5.33
CA LEU A 19 -6.48 -10.04 -4.50
C LEU A 19 -6.56 -9.52 -3.06
N VAL A 20 -6.76 -8.22 -2.86
CA VAL A 20 -6.90 -7.61 -1.53
C VAL A 20 -8.13 -8.20 -0.80
N ALA A 21 -9.27 -8.30 -1.48
CA ALA A 21 -10.48 -8.89 -0.91
C ALA A 21 -10.29 -10.35 -0.53
N LYS A 22 -9.68 -11.15 -1.41
CA LYS A 22 -9.41 -12.58 -1.18
C LYS A 22 -8.49 -12.83 0.01
N ASN A 23 -7.52 -11.95 0.24
CA ASN A 23 -6.55 -12.08 1.34
C ASN A 23 -6.97 -11.35 2.61
N THR A 24 -8.16 -10.75 2.66
CA THR A 24 -8.69 -10.09 3.86
C THR A 24 -9.81 -10.92 4.47
N GLY A 25 -9.63 -11.37 5.72
CA GLY A 25 -10.56 -12.29 6.41
C GLY A 25 -11.89 -11.69 6.85
N PHE A 26 -12.19 -10.45 6.46
CA PHE A 26 -13.41 -9.73 6.83
C PHE A 26 -13.83 -8.74 5.72
N PRO A 27 -15.08 -8.26 5.72
CA PRO A 27 -15.57 -7.36 4.69
C PRO A 27 -14.80 -6.03 4.67
N ILE A 28 -14.40 -5.61 3.46
CA ILE A 28 -13.82 -4.30 3.18
C ILE A 28 -14.76 -3.47 2.33
N ARG A 29 -14.82 -2.17 2.58
CA ARG A 29 -15.62 -1.21 1.82
C ARG A 29 -14.77 -0.44 0.83
N TYR A 30 -15.38 -0.14 -0.30
CA TYR A 30 -14.80 0.67 -1.36
C TYR A 30 -15.67 1.92 -1.53
N LEU A 31 -15.09 3.11 -1.34
CA LEU A 31 -15.79 4.38 -1.54
C LEU A 31 -15.26 5.05 -2.80
N ASN A 32 -13.98 5.44 -2.78
CA ASN A 32 -13.23 5.95 -3.91
C ASN A 32 -11.86 5.27 -3.90
N ILE A 33 -11.63 4.29 -4.79
CA ILE A 33 -10.33 3.61 -4.85
C ILE A 33 -9.41 4.45 -5.72
N GLU A 34 -8.35 4.96 -5.12
CA GLU A 34 -7.28 5.65 -5.81
C GLU A 34 -6.05 4.74 -5.94
N SER A 35 -5.20 5.00 -6.93
CA SER A 35 -3.87 4.41 -6.94
C SER A 35 -2.98 5.16 -5.94
N THR A 36 -2.19 4.44 -5.17
CA THR A 36 -1.20 5.04 -4.28
C THR A 36 -0.20 5.84 -5.13
N PRO A 37 -0.05 7.15 -4.89
CA PRO A 37 0.84 7.98 -5.71
C PRO A 37 2.29 7.50 -5.58
N PRO A 38 3.10 7.68 -6.64
CA PRO A 38 4.53 7.41 -6.53
C PRO A 38 5.17 8.38 -5.52
N PRO A 39 6.28 7.98 -4.88
CA PRO A 39 7.04 8.89 -4.03
C PRO A 39 7.56 10.07 -4.86
N THR A 40 7.62 11.24 -4.21
CA THR A 40 8.21 12.45 -4.77
C THR A 40 9.73 12.31 -4.91
N GLY A 41 10.34 13.21 -5.68
CA GLY A 41 11.80 13.25 -5.83
C GLY A 41 12.53 13.46 -4.50
N GLU A 42 12.00 14.31 -3.62
CA GLU A 42 12.54 14.57 -2.28
C GLU A 42 12.46 13.34 -1.38
N GLU A 43 11.32 12.66 -1.36
CA GLU A 43 11.15 11.39 -0.64
C GLU A 43 12.11 10.32 -1.15
N MET A 44 12.33 10.25 -2.46
CA MET A 44 13.29 9.31 -3.06
C MET A 44 14.75 9.63 -2.75
N ILE A 45 15.09 10.89 -2.48
CA ILE A 45 16.42 11.29 -2.01
C ILE A 45 16.57 10.90 -0.54
N ALA A 46 15.63 11.32 0.31
CA ALA A 46 15.64 10.99 1.74
C ALA A 46 15.68 9.48 1.99
N LEU A 47 14.94 8.70 1.21
CA LEU A 47 14.95 7.25 1.26
C LEU A 47 16.33 6.64 1.00
N ARG A 48 17.08 7.18 0.04
CA ARG A 48 18.45 6.72 -0.28
C ARG A 48 19.45 7.09 0.81
N GLU A 49 19.20 8.16 1.56
CA GLU A 49 20.02 8.57 2.70
C GLU A 49 19.72 7.72 3.95
N ILE A 50 18.45 7.42 4.20
CA ILE A 50 17.98 6.66 5.36
C ILE A 50 18.27 5.16 5.19
N ASP A 51 18.05 4.62 3.99
CA ASP A 51 18.24 3.21 3.67
C ASP A 51 19.21 3.02 2.50
N PRO A 52 20.50 3.35 2.68
CA PRO A 52 21.50 3.30 1.61
C PRO A 52 21.83 1.86 1.15
N HIS A 53 21.47 0.86 1.95
CA HIS A 53 21.71 -0.55 1.66
C HIS A 53 20.45 -1.28 1.20
N ASP A 54 19.34 -0.56 1.00
CA ASP A 54 18.06 -1.12 0.53
C ASP A 54 17.57 -2.29 1.40
N LEU A 55 17.78 -2.17 2.72
CA LEU A 55 17.38 -3.17 3.70
C LEU A 55 15.87 -3.31 3.73
N ARG A 56 15.10 -2.24 3.48
CA ARG A 56 13.63 -2.28 3.44
C ARG A 56 13.08 -3.32 2.46
N ASN A 57 13.83 -3.69 1.43
CA ASN A 57 13.38 -4.69 0.47
C ASN A 57 13.30 -6.08 1.08
N ILE A 58 13.87 -6.35 2.26
CA ILE A 58 13.65 -7.60 2.99
C ILE A 58 12.19 -7.74 3.46
N GLU A 59 11.49 -6.63 3.72
CA GLU A 59 10.11 -6.60 4.24
C GLU A 59 9.07 -7.07 3.19
N PHE A 60 9.46 -7.14 1.92
CA PHE A 60 8.57 -7.44 0.79
C PHE A 60 8.90 -8.74 0.05
N ARG A 61 9.86 -9.55 0.54
CA ARG A 61 10.34 -10.77 -0.15
C ARG A 61 9.36 -11.95 -0.18
N SER A 62 8.18 -11.81 0.41
CA SER A 62 7.17 -12.87 0.54
C SER A 62 5.90 -12.68 -0.30
N LEU A 63 5.99 -11.92 -1.41
CA LEU A 63 4.93 -11.85 -2.42
C LEU A 63 5.09 -12.92 -3.50
#